data_AF-A0A962SZS3-F1
#
_entry.id   AF-A0A962SZS3-F1
#
_cell.length_a   1.000
_cell.length_b   1.000
_cell.length_c   1.000
_cell.angle_alpha   90.00
_cell.angle_beta   90.00
_cell.angle_gamma   90.00
#
_symmetry.space_group_name_H-M   'P 1'
#
loop_
_entity.id
_entity.type
_entity.pdbx_description
1 polymer ?
#
loop_
_entity_poly.entity_id
_entity_poly.type
_entity_poly.pdbx_seq_one_letter_code
_entity_poly.pdbx_strand_id
1 'polypeptide(L)' 'YLAKPADADQVLAAFVTTEGDPSTPVNVRPLSVNRLEWEHIQRVLRDNDGNISATARQLGMHRRTLQRKLAKRPVRF' A
#
# COMPACT_ATOMS: atom_id res chain seq x y z
N TYR A 1 12.36 17.11 0.14
CA TYR A 1 11.75 15.97 -0.60
C TYR A 1 10.26 16.24 -0.73
N LEU A 2 9.69 16.17 -1.94
CA LEU A 2 8.28 16.48 -2.21
C LEU A 2 7.59 15.21 -2.73
N ALA A 3 6.58 14.73 -2.01
CA ALA A 3 5.82 13.55 -2.42
C ALA A 3 4.80 13.93 -3.50
N LYS A 4 4.69 13.13 -4.56
CA LYS A 4 3.74 13.37 -5.66
C LYS A 4 2.29 13.01 -5.26
N PRO A 5 1.27 13.63 -5.87
CA PRO A 5 1.35 14.73 -6.84
C PRO A 5 1.51 16.07 -6.12
N ALA A 6 2.43 16.89 -6.63
CA ALA A 6 2.70 18.20 -6.08
C ALA A 6 2.48 19.25 -7.16
N ASP A 7 1.82 20.34 -6.79
CA ASP A 7 1.46 21.42 -7.70
C ASP A 7 2.66 22.35 -7.95
N ALA A 8 2.62 23.09 -9.06
CA ALA A 8 3.72 23.95 -9.50
C ALA A 8 4.14 24.98 -8.43
N ASP A 9 3.17 25.49 -7.66
CA ASP A 9 3.42 26.42 -6.55
C ASP A 9 4.20 25.76 -5.39
N GLN A 10 3.97 24.46 -5.14
CA GLN A 10 4.68 23.70 -4.11
C GLN A 10 6.13 23.43 -4.49
N VAL A 11 6.40 23.27 -5.79
CA VAL A 11 7.77 23.14 -6.32
C VAL A 11 8.51 24.47 -6.16
N LEU A 12 7.86 25.60 -6.48
CA LEU A 12 8.46 26.93 -6.37
C LEU A 12 8.81 27.28 -4.91
N ALA A 13 7.91 26.97 -3.96
CA ALA A 13 8.14 27.16 -2.53
C ALA A 13 9.31 26.31 -2.00
N ALA A 14 9.48 25.08 -2.51
CA ALA A 14 10.57 24.19 -2.13
C ALA A 14 11.96 24.68 -2.61
N PHE A 15 12.02 25.56 -3.62
CA PHE A 15 13.27 26.20 -4.05
C PHE A 15 13.71 27.38 -3.17
N VAL A 16 12.77 28.01 -2.45
CA VAL A 16 13.05 29.16 -1.57
C VAL A 16 13.40 28.70 -0.15
N THR A 17 12.84 27.57 0.30
CA THR A 17 13.13 26.97 1.60
C THR A 17 14.36 26.06 1.52
N THR A 18 15.53 26.57 1.88
CA THR A 18 16.81 25.82 1.89
C THR A 18 16.95 24.86 3.08
N GLU A 19 16.13 25.02 4.13
CA GLU A 19 16.13 24.17 5.31
C GLU A 19 14.92 23.24 5.28
N GLY A 20 15.16 21.93 5.17
CA GLY A 20 14.10 20.95 5.25
C GLY A 20 13.42 21.02 6.61
N ASP A 21 12.13 21.35 6.64
CA ASP A 21 11.35 21.44 7.87
C ASP A 21 11.20 20.04 8.51
N PRO A 22 11.85 19.77 9.67
CA PRO A 22 11.70 18.51 10.38
C PRO A 22 10.31 18.33 11.00
N SER A 23 9.46 19.37 10.98
CA SER A 23 8.06 19.33 11.42
C SER A 23 7.12 18.71 10.40
N THR A 24 7.60 18.38 9.19
CA THR A 24 6.79 17.63 8.22
C THR A 24 6.46 16.29 8.86
N PRO A 25 5.18 15.98 9.17
CA PRO A 25 4.84 14.70 9.75
C PRO A 25 5.15 13.64 8.70
N VAL A 26 6.29 12.96 8.85
CA VAL A 26 6.50 11.63 8.27
C VAL A 26 5.25 10.88 8.64
N ASN A 27 4.57 10.26 7.68
CA ASN A 27 3.33 9.54 7.96
C ASN A 27 3.69 8.33 8.85
N VAL A 28 3.80 8.55 10.17
CA VAL A 28 4.19 7.59 11.21
C VAL A 28 3.01 6.70 11.56
N ARG A 29 2.10 6.44 10.62
CA ARG A 29 1.25 5.26 10.76
C ARG A 29 2.09 4.08 10.28
N PRO A 30 2.61 3.23 11.18
CA PRO A 30 3.17 1.96 10.74
C PRO A 30 2.12 1.29 9.86
N LEU A 31 2.54 0.82 8.69
CA LEU A 31 1.67 0.11 7.76
C LEU A 31 0.90 -0.94 8.57
N SER A 32 -0.43 -0.84 8.56
CA SER A 32 -1.25 -1.77 9.33
C SER A 32 -0.95 -3.19 8.83
N VAL A 33 -0.86 -4.16 9.75
CA VAL A 33 -0.61 -5.57 9.39
C VAL A 33 -1.59 -6.05 8.31
N ASN A 34 -2.82 -5.56 8.36
CA ASN A 34 -3.86 -5.83 7.36
C ASN A 34 -3.50 -5.30 5.96
N ARG A 35 -2.83 -4.14 5.86
CA ARG A 35 -2.39 -3.59 4.56
C ARG A 35 -1.25 -4.42 3.97
N LEU A 36 -0.26 -4.78 4.78
CA LEU A 36 0.85 -5.65 4.34
C LEU A 36 0.33 -7.01 3.86
N GLU A 37 -0.60 -7.60 4.61
CA GLU A 37 -1.24 -8.85 4.20
C GLU A 37 -1.99 -8.69 2.87
N TRP A 38 -2.75 -7.62 2.70
CA TRP A 38 -3.48 -7.36 1.47
C TRP A 38 -2.54 -7.16 0.27
N GLU A 39 -1.48 -6.37 0.41
CA GLU A 39 -0.49 -6.16 -0.64
C GLU A 39 0.22 -7.46 -1.01
N HIS A 40 0.52 -8.31 -0.02
CA HIS A 40 1.09 -9.63 -0.26
C HIS A 40 0.13 -10.54 -1.04
N ILE A 41 -1.15 -10.60 -0.64
CA ILE A 41 -2.18 -11.34 -1.36
C ILE A 41 -2.29 -10.87 -2.83
N GLN A 42 -2.29 -9.55 -3.06
CA GLN A 42 -2.41 -8.99 -4.41
C GLN A 42 -1.18 -9.24 -5.28
N ARG A 43 0.03 -9.29 -4.69
CA ARG A 43 1.25 -9.67 -5.40
C ARG A 43 1.14 -11.11 -5.87
N VAL A 44 0.90 -12.05 -4.95
CA VAL A 44 0.83 -13.48 -5.28
C VAL A 44 -0.35 -13.79 -6.21
N LEU A 45 -1.46 -13.06 -6.10
CA LEU A 45 -2.58 -13.22 -7.03
C LEU A 45 -2.22 -12.82 -8.46
N ARG A 46 -1.43 -11.75 -8.65
CA ARG A 46 -0.92 -11.35 -9.96
C ARG A 46 0.10 -12.35 -10.50
N ASP A 47 0.99 -12.85 -9.66
CA ASP A 47 1.98 -13.86 -10.04
C ASP A 47 1.33 -15.19 -10.49
N ASN A 48 0.07 -15.43 -10.10
CA ASN A 48 -0.72 -16.60 -10.48
C ASN A 48 -1.84 -16.27 -11.49
N ASP A 49 -1.75 -15.14 -12.21
CA ASP A 49 -2.74 -14.74 -13.24
C ASP A 49 -4.20 -14.70 -12.74
N GLY A 50 -4.41 -14.35 -11.47
CA GLY A 50 -5.74 -14.32 -10.85
C GLY A 50 -6.26 -15.69 -10.37
N ASN A 51 -5.48 -16.76 -10.44
CA ASN A 51 -5.89 -18.09 -9.99
C ASN A 51 -5.94 -18.19 -8.45
N ILE A 52 -7.13 -17.96 -7.90
CA ILE A 52 -7.41 -18.00 -6.45
C ILE A 52 -6.94 -19.32 -5.80
N SER A 53 -7.10 -20.46 -6.48
CA SER A 53 -6.74 -21.77 -5.90
C SER A 53 -5.22 -21.93 -5.80
N ALA A 54 -4.48 -21.47 -6.81
CA ALA A 54 -3.02 -21.50 -6.81
C ALA A 54 -2.43 -20.50 -5.80
N THR A 55 -2.95 -19.27 -5.78
CA THR A 55 -2.60 -18.25 -4.78
C THR A 55 -2.83 -18.75 -3.35
N ALA A 56 -3.97 -19.39 -3.07
CA ALA A 56 -4.26 -19.93 -1.74
C ALA A 56 -3.26 -21.00 -1.30
N ARG A 57 -2.88 -21.91 -2.22
CA ARG A 57 -1.84 -22.92 -1.97
C ARG A 57 -0.48 -22.28 -1.70
N GLN A 58 -0.08 -21.29 -2.49
CA GLN A 58 1.21 -20.60 -2.33
C GLN A 58 1.27 -19.78 -1.03
N LEU A 59 0.16 -19.17 -0.63
CA LEU A 59 0.04 -18.43 0.63
C LEU A 59 -0.18 -19.34 1.86
N GLY A 60 -0.25 -20.66 1.68
CA GLY A 60 -0.47 -21.61 2.78
C GLY A 60 -1.82 -21.46 3.48
N MET A 61 -2.86 -20.97 2.79
CA MET A 61 -4.19 -20.75 3.37
C MET A 61 -5.31 -21.43 2.59
N HIS A 62 -6.46 -21.62 3.24
CA HIS A 62 -7.61 -22.22 2.57
C HIS A 62 -8.22 -21.26 1.54
N ARG A 63 -8.61 -21.77 0.35
CA ARG A 63 -9.23 -20.99 -0.74
C ARG A 63 -10.42 -20.14 -0.25
N ARG A 64 -11.27 -20.71 0.61
CA ARG A 64 -12.43 -20.00 1.19
C ARG A 64 -12.01 -18.79 2.04
N THR A 65 -10.89 -18.89 2.76
CA THR A 65 -10.32 -17.81 3.56
C THR A 65 -9.81 -16.69 2.66
N LEU A 66 -9.06 -17.02 1.60
CA LEU A 66 -8.58 -16.05 0.62
C LEU A 66 -9.75 -15.30 -0.03
N GLN A 67 -10.79 -16.01 -0.49
CA GLN A 67 -11.99 -15.38 -1.05
C GLN A 67 -12.67 -14.42 -0.07
N ARG A 68 -12.78 -14.79 1.21
CA ARG A 68 -13.35 -13.90 2.23
C ARG A 68 -12.50 -12.66 2.45
N LYS A 69 -11.17 -12.79 2.43
CA LYS A 69 -10.23 -11.65 2.52
C LYS A 69 -10.36 -10.73 1.31
N LEU A 70 -10.50 -11.29 0.10
CA LEU A 70 -10.70 -10.52 -1.14
C LEU A 70 -12.07 -9.82 -1.21
N ALA A 71 -13.11 -10.43 -0.65
CA ALA A 71 -14.45 -9.86 -0.61
C ALA A 71 -14.56 -8.64 0.34
N LYS A 72 -13.72 -8.58 1.38
CA LYS A 72 -13.61 -7.38 2.19
C LYS A 72 -12.85 -6.33 1.40
N ARG A 73 -13.53 -5.25 1.00
CA ARG A 73 -12.84 -4.06 0.47
C ARG A 73 -11.75 -3.66 1.47
N PRO A 74 -10.51 -3.40 1.02
CA PRO A 74 -9.51 -2.86 1.92
C PRO A 74 -10.08 -1.56 2.48
N VAL A 75 -10.18 -1.49 3.80
CA VAL A 75 -10.53 -0.24 4.48
C VAL A 75 -9.50 0.78 4.00
N ARG A 76 -9.97 1.88 3.39
CA ARG A 76 -9.12 3.05 3.18
C ARG A 76 -8.71 3.51 4.59
N PHE A 77 -7.52 3.12 5.02
CA PHE A 77 -6.94 3.52 6.30
C PHE A 77 -6.33 4.92 6.18
#